data_AF-A0A2V7BQ24-F1
#
_entry.id   AF-A0A2V7BQ24-F1
#
_cell.length_a   1.000
_cell.length_b   1.000
_cell.length_c   1.000
_cell.angle_alpha   90.00
_cell.angle_beta   90.00
_cell.angle_gamma   90.00
#
_symmetry.space_group_name_H-M   'P 1'
#
loop_
_entity.id
_entity.type
_entity.pdbx_description
1 polymer ?
#
loop_
_entity_poly.entity_id
_entity_poly.type
_entity_poly.pdbx_seq_one_letter_code
_entity_poly.pdbx_strand_id
1 'polypeptide(L)'
;MSAPAGGVDVRLGRRLVLDEIFDLSLYRALRDVAPARMQPIFDALIPIETRHVAFWQRFFGLESLATLDAGRRLKLALLVAVCRLFGAPAIHVVLEAIEVHGVRKYLEVWKRYADGPLGAAVREVLE
;
A
#
# COMPACT_ATOMS: atom_id res chain seq x y z
N MET A 1 -1.78 9.11 -23.50
CA MET A 1 -2.54 8.55 -22.37
C MET A 1 -3.51 9.61 -21.92
N SER A 2 -4.82 9.44 -22.18
CA SER A 2 -5.83 10.42 -21.75
C SER A 2 -6.18 10.17 -20.29
N ALA A 3 -6.05 11.21 -19.46
CA ALA A 3 -6.39 11.20 -18.04
C ALA A 3 -7.88 10.88 -17.82
N PRO A 4 -8.26 10.16 -16.76
CA PRO A 4 -9.66 9.85 -16.49
C PRO A 4 -10.40 11.08 -15.91
N ALA A 5 -11.71 11.10 -16.14
CA ALA A 5 -12.58 12.25 -16.02
C ALA A 5 -13.11 12.48 -14.58
N GLY A 6 -12.79 13.65 -14.01
CA GLY A 6 -13.53 14.25 -12.89
C GLY A 6 -13.03 13.92 -11.47
N GLY A 7 -13.43 14.74 -10.49
CA GLY A 7 -12.88 14.75 -9.12
C GLY A 7 -13.01 13.45 -8.30
N VAL A 8 -13.75 12.46 -8.79
CA VAL A 8 -13.81 11.10 -8.21
C VAL A 8 -12.48 10.37 -8.40
N ASP A 9 -11.82 10.54 -9.56
CA ASP A 9 -10.53 9.90 -9.87
C ASP A 9 -9.38 10.47 -9.03
N VAL A 10 -9.45 11.76 -8.71
CA VAL A 10 -8.44 12.41 -7.85
C VAL A 10 -8.50 11.90 -6.41
N ARG A 11 -9.71 11.73 -5.86
CA ARG A 11 -9.88 11.18 -4.50
C ARG A 11 -9.48 9.71 -4.43
N LEU A 12 -9.83 8.93 -5.45
CA LEU A 12 -9.41 7.53 -5.58
C LEU A 12 -7.89 7.43 -5.68
N GLY A 13 -7.27 8.20 -6.58
CA GLY A 13 -5.82 8.19 -6.77
C GLY A 13 -5.05 8.61 -5.53
N ARG A 14 -5.49 9.68 -4.86
CA ARG A 14 -4.88 10.11 -3.58
C ARG A 14 -4.97 9.00 -2.52
N ARG A 15 -6.12 8.31 -2.43
CA ARG A 15 -6.30 7.20 -1.49
C ARG A 15 -5.36 6.04 -1.82
N LEU A 16 -5.31 5.59 -3.07
CA LEU A 16 -4.44 4.48 -3.50
C LEU A 16 -2.97 4.80 -3.20
N VAL A 17 -2.49 5.98 -3.61
CA VAL A 17 -1.10 6.39 -3.33
C VAL A 17 -0.81 6.43 -1.82
N LEU A 18 -1.71 6.99 -1.01
CA LEU A 18 -1.49 7.05 0.45
C LEU A 18 -1.55 5.68 1.13
N ASP A 19 -2.33 4.75 0.58
CA ASP A 19 -2.41 3.38 1.09
C ASP A 19 -1.11 2.63 0.77
N GLU A 20 -0.58 2.71 -0.45
CA GLU A 20 0.73 2.07 -0.75
C GLU A 20 1.88 2.73 0.03
N ILE A 21 1.86 4.05 0.23
CA ILE A 21 2.88 4.72 1.07
C ILE A 21 2.77 4.22 2.52
N PHE A 22 1.57 3.94 3.01
CA PHE A 22 1.35 3.40 4.35
C PHE A 22 1.93 1.99 4.46
N ASP A 23 1.60 1.12 3.51
CA ASP A 23 2.06 -0.28 3.48
C ASP A 23 3.60 -0.32 3.37
N LEU A 24 4.20 0.45 2.46
CA LEU A 24 5.65 0.61 2.34
C LEU A 24 6.30 1.09 3.65
N SER A 25 5.71 2.11 4.29
CA SER A 25 6.25 2.68 5.53
C SER A 25 6.16 1.67 6.68
N LEU A 26 5.06 0.90 6.73
CA LEU A 26 4.88 -0.13 7.74
C LEU A 26 5.85 -1.28 7.52
N TYR A 27 6.03 -1.77 6.29
CA TYR A 27 6.96 -2.86 5.99
C TYR A 27 8.40 -2.51 6.33
N ARG A 28 8.84 -1.28 6.03
CA ARG A 28 10.15 -0.77 6.48
C ARG A 28 10.26 -0.76 8.01
N ALA A 29 9.26 -0.23 8.70
CA ALA A 29 9.29 -0.16 10.17
C ALA A 29 9.23 -1.54 10.83
N LEU A 30 8.46 -2.48 10.26
CA LEU A 30 8.35 -3.84 10.77
C LEU A 30 9.61 -4.65 10.50
N ARG A 31 10.26 -4.48 9.34
CA ARG A 31 11.55 -5.09 9.03
C ARG A 31 12.60 -4.83 10.12
N ASP A 32 12.67 -3.60 10.61
CA ASP A 32 13.67 -3.17 11.61
C ASP A 32 13.45 -3.79 12.99
N VAL A 33 12.21 -4.21 13.30
CA VAL A 33 11.84 -4.79 14.60
C VAL A 33 11.57 -6.29 14.52
N ALA A 34 11.47 -6.84 13.31
CA ALA A 34 11.17 -8.23 13.08
C ALA A 34 12.38 -9.12 13.41
N PRO A 35 12.16 -10.34 13.92
CA PRO A 35 13.23 -11.33 14.05
C PRO A 35 13.89 -11.60 12.71
N ALA A 36 15.19 -11.90 12.71
CA ALA A 36 15.99 -12.11 11.49
C ALA A 36 15.34 -13.07 10.48
N ARG A 37 14.68 -14.13 10.94
CA ARG A 37 13.98 -15.11 10.06
C ARG A 37 12.82 -14.52 9.24
N MET A 38 12.25 -13.38 9.67
CA MET A 38 11.13 -12.72 8.98
C MET A 38 11.58 -11.56 8.10
N GLN A 39 12.79 -11.04 8.28
CA GLN A 39 13.31 -9.93 7.47
C GLN A 39 13.28 -10.19 5.96
N PRO A 40 13.58 -11.42 5.45
CA PRO A 40 13.49 -11.71 4.02
C PRO A 40 12.11 -11.48 3.41
N ILE A 41 11.03 -11.66 4.19
CA ILE A 41 9.67 -11.38 3.72
C ILE A 41 9.51 -9.89 3.44
N PHE A 42 9.96 -9.03 4.35
CA PHE A 42 9.93 -7.59 4.15
C PHE A 42 10.88 -7.12 3.04
N ASP A 43 12.05 -7.74 2.91
CA ASP A 43 12.98 -7.47 1.81
C ASP A 43 12.36 -7.76 0.43
N ALA A 44 11.45 -8.73 0.34
CA ALA A 44 10.69 -9.02 -0.86
C ALA A 44 9.50 -8.06 -1.07
N LEU A 45 8.78 -7.68 -0.01
CA LEU A 45 7.60 -6.82 -0.09
C LEU A 45 7.92 -5.34 -0.33
N ILE A 46 8.99 -4.80 0.28
CA ILE A 46 9.34 -3.38 0.18
C ILE A 46 9.56 -2.92 -1.29
N PRO A 47 10.27 -3.66 -2.15
CA PRO A 47 10.39 -3.31 -3.57
C PRO A 47 9.06 -3.35 -4.33
N ILE A 48 8.14 -4.25 -3.96
CA ILE A 48 6.80 -4.35 -4.56
C ILE A 48 6.01 -3.07 -4.25
N GLU A 49 5.87 -2.71 -2.98
CA GLU A 49 5.15 -1.50 -2.59
C GLU A 49 5.81 -0.22 -3.14
N THR A 50 7.14 -0.20 -3.23
CA THR A 50 7.86 0.92 -3.87
C THR A 50 7.46 1.10 -5.34
N ARG A 51 7.30 -0.01 -6.08
CA ARG A 51 6.81 0.02 -7.47
C ARG A 51 5.36 0.48 -7.52
N HIS A 52 4.50 0.01 -6.62
CA HIS A 52 3.09 0.41 -6.58
C HIS A 52 2.92 1.90 -6.30
N VAL A 53 3.64 2.45 -5.32
CA VAL A 53 3.64 3.90 -5.03
C VAL A 53 4.01 4.68 -6.29
N ALA A 54 5.12 4.32 -6.93
CA ALA A 54 5.61 5.02 -8.12
C ALA A 54 4.64 4.89 -9.30
N PHE A 55 4.02 3.72 -9.47
CA PHE A 55 3.01 3.48 -10.49
C PHE A 55 1.80 4.38 -10.28
N TRP A 56 1.18 4.36 -9.10
CA TRP A 56 -0.03 5.14 -8.84
C TRP A 56 0.22 6.64 -8.82
N GLN A 57 1.38 7.09 -8.34
CA GLN A 57 1.79 8.50 -8.44
C GLN A 57 1.83 8.95 -9.90
N ARG A 58 2.49 8.20 -10.79
CA ARG A 58 2.55 8.54 -12.22
C ARG A 58 1.21 8.44 -12.91
N PHE A 59 0.43 7.39 -12.63
CA PHE A 59 -0.86 7.16 -13.25
C PHE A 59 -1.85 8.31 -12.96
N PHE A 60 -1.83 8.85 -11.74
CA PHE A 60 -2.72 9.93 -11.31
C PHE A 60 -2.08 11.34 -11.34
N GLY A 61 -0.80 11.49 -11.71
CA GLY A 61 -0.08 12.77 -11.66
C GLY A 61 0.07 13.34 -10.24
N LEU A 62 0.35 12.46 -9.26
CA LEU A 62 0.44 12.76 -7.83
C LEU A 62 1.86 12.57 -7.27
N GLU A 63 2.90 12.83 -8.08
CA GLU A 63 4.31 12.63 -7.72
C GLU A 63 4.75 13.48 -6.51
N SER A 64 4.08 14.60 -6.26
CA SER A 64 4.32 15.45 -5.08
C SER A 64 3.80 14.85 -3.76
N LEU A 65 2.93 13.83 -3.83
CA LEU A 65 2.35 13.19 -2.66
C LEU A 65 3.30 12.11 -2.11
N ALA A 66 4.24 12.53 -1.27
CA ALA A 66 5.26 11.65 -0.71
C ALA A 66 5.08 11.33 0.79
N THR A 67 4.08 11.91 1.45
CA THR A 67 3.96 11.80 2.91
C THR A 67 2.57 11.41 3.37
N LEU A 68 2.54 10.60 4.44
CA LEU A 68 1.33 10.22 5.15
C LEU A 68 0.72 11.42 5.87
N ASP A 69 -0.61 11.47 5.89
CA ASP A 69 -1.38 12.35 6.78
C ASP A 69 -1.21 11.93 8.26
N ALA A 70 -1.55 12.84 9.18
CA ALA A 70 -1.36 12.63 10.61
C ALA A 70 -2.10 11.39 11.15
N GLY A 71 -3.29 11.09 10.63
CA GLY A 71 -4.08 9.93 11.05
C GLY A 71 -3.39 8.61 10.68
N ARG A 72 -2.90 8.51 9.44
CA ARG A 72 -2.11 7.36 8.97
C ARG A 72 -0.80 7.21 9.74
N ARG A 73 -0.12 8.31 10.06
CA ARG A 73 1.10 8.28 10.91
C ARG A 73 0.81 7.72 12.30
N LEU A 74 -0.27 8.15 12.94
CA LEU A 74 -0.69 7.62 14.25
C LEU A 74 -1.03 6.12 14.17
N LYS A 75 -1.79 5.71 13.14
CA LYS A 75 -2.11 4.29 12.90
C LYS A 75 -0.84 3.46 12.73
N LEU A 76 0.11 3.94 11.93
CA LEU A 76 1.39 3.26 11.72
C LEU A 76 2.15 3.11 13.04
N ALA A 77 2.26 4.19 13.82
CA ALA A 77 2.94 4.15 15.11
C ALA A 77 2.30 3.14 16.07
N LEU A 78 0.96 3.05 16.11
CA LEU A 78 0.24 2.09 16.93
C LEU A 78 0.50 0.64 16.49
N LEU A 79 0.43 0.35 15.19
CA LEU A 79 0.72 -1.00 14.67
C LEU A 79 2.16 -1.42 14.98
N VAL A 80 3.12 -0.53 14.76
CA VAL A 80 4.53 -0.79 15.09
C VAL A 80 4.72 -1.01 16.60
N ALA A 81 4.03 -0.23 17.45
CA ALA A 81 4.09 -0.41 18.90
C ALA A 81 3.55 -1.78 19.33
N VAL A 82 2.41 -2.21 18.78
CA VAL A 82 1.84 -3.55 19.02
C VAL A 82 2.82 -4.63 18.57
N CYS A 83 3.38 -4.53 17.36
CA CYS A 83 4.36 -5.49 16.86
C CYS A 83 5.64 -5.54 17.70
N ARG A 84 6.11 -4.41 18.26
CA ARG A 84 7.24 -4.38 19.19
C ARG A 84 6.95 -5.09 20.51
N LEU A 85 5.72 -4.94 21.04
CA LEU A 85 5.32 -5.55 22.31
C LEU A 85 5.07 -7.05 22.20
N PHE A 86 4.42 -7.48 21.12
CA PHE A 86 3.98 -8.87 20.95
C PHE A 86 4.87 -9.70 20.01
N GLY A 87 5.83 -9.07 19.31
CA GLY A 87 6.83 -9.73 18.49
C GLY A 87 6.25 -10.45 17.26
N ALA A 88 6.88 -11.56 16.88
CA ALA A 88 6.60 -12.29 15.64
C ALA A 88 5.12 -12.65 15.43
N PRO A 89 4.36 -13.15 16.43
CA PRO A 89 2.94 -13.46 16.24
C PRO A 89 2.12 -12.25 15.79
N ALA A 90 2.32 -11.08 16.42
CA ALA A 90 1.62 -9.86 16.01
C ALA A 90 2.05 -9.40 14.61
N ILE A 91 3.33 -9.53 14.27
CA ILE A 91 3.83 -9.20 12.93
C ILE A 91 3.16 -10.10 11.88
N HIS A 92 3.03 -11.40 12.13
CA HIS A 92 2.34 -12.31 11.21
C HIS A 92 0.86 -11.92 11.00
N VAL A 93 0.14 -11.64 12.09
CA VAL A 93 -1.27 -11.21 12.01
C VAL A 93 -1.42 -9.90 11.25
N VAL A 94 -0.53 -8.93 11.52
CA VAL A 94 -0.55 -7.64 10.82
C VAL A 94 -0.26 -7.82 9.34
N LEU A 95 0.74 -8.62 8.97
CA LEU A 95 1.05 -8.94 7.57
C LEU A 95 -0.15 -9.58 6.86
N GLU A 96 -0.72 -10.64 7.44
CA GLU A 96 -1.86 -11.35 6.85
C GLU A 96 -3.06 -10.41 6.66
N ALA A 97 -3.38 -9.61 7.67
CA ALA A 97 -4.51 -8.69 7.60
C ALA A 97 -4.32 -7.63 6.49
N ILE A 98 -3.10 -7.13 6.31
CA ILE A 98 -2.79 -6.11 5.30
C ILE A 98 -2.80 -6.69 3.91
N GLU A 99 -2.17 -7.84 3.69
CA GLU A 99 -2.14 -8.49 2.37
C GLU A 99 -3.56 -8.89 1.91
N VAL A 100 -4.36 -9.49 2.81
CA VAL A 100 -5.77 -9.81 2.52
C VAL A 100 -6.58 -8.54 2.21
N HIS A 101 -6.33 -7.45 2.92
CA HIS A 101 -6.97 -6.16 2.65
C HIS A 101 -6.55 -5.58 1.29
N GLY A 102 -5.26 -5.65 0.95
CA GLY A 102 -4.69 -5.19 -0.32
C GLY A 102 -5.30 -5.92 -1.52
N VAL A 103 -5.38 -7.25 -1.47
CA VAL A 103 -6.03 -8.05 -2.53
C VAL A 103 -7.51 -7.68 -2.68
N ARG A 104 -8.25 -7.56 -1.56
CA ARG A 104 -9.68 -7.17 -1.60
C ARG A 104 -9.86 -5.78 -2.21
N LYS A 105 -9.02 -4.82 -1.82
CA LYS A 105 -9.00 -3.45 -2.35
C LYS A 105 -8.82 -3.46 -3.87
N TYR A 106 -7.81 -4.17 -4.39
CA TYR A 106 -7.57 -4.21 -5.83
C TYR A 106 -8.69 -4.93 -6.58
N LEU A 107 -9.27 -6.00 -6.02
CA LEU A 107 -10.45 -6.65 -6.62
C LEU A 107 -11.68 -5.72 -6.67
N GLU A 108 -11.88 -4.86 -5.67
CA GLU A 108 -12.96 -3.86 -5.69
C GLU A 108 -12.73 -2.76 -6.73
N VAL A 109 -11.50 -2.26 -6.83
CA VAL A 109 -11.12 -1.29 -7.87
C VAL A 109 -11.31 -1.92 -9.25
N TRP A 110 -10.84 -3.15 -9.45
CA TRP A 110 -11.04 -3.90 -10.68
C TRP A 110 -12.53 -4.04 -11.02
N LYS A 111 -13.36 -4.55 -10.10
CA LYS A 111 -14.82 -4.72 -10.32
C LYS A 111 -15.52 -3.42 -10.72
N ARG A 112 -15.05 -2.28 -10.23
CA ARG A 112 -15.68 -0.98 -10.47
C ARG A 112 -15.21 -0.30 -11.76
N TYR A 113 -14.02 -0.63 -12.25
CA TYR A 113 -13.37 0.08 -13.37
C TYR A 113 -12.79 -0.85 -14.45
N ALA A 114 -13.24 -2.12 -14.50
CA ALA A 114 -12.69 -3.18 -15.36
C ALA A 114 -12.63 -2.82 -16.86
N ASP A 115 -13.64 -2.11 -17.36
CA ASP A 115 -13.77 -1.74 -18.78
C ASP A 115 -13.00 -0.44 -19.15
N GLY A 116 -12.24 0.14 -18.22
CA GLY A 116 -11.51 1.40 -18.40
C GLY A 116 -10.00 1.29 -18.16
N PRO A 117 -9.25 2.40 -18.34
CA PRO A 117 -7.79 2.45 -18.12
C PRO A 117 -7.36 2.01 -16.71
N LEU A 118 -8.20 2.20 -15.71
CA LEU A 118 -7.96 1.75 -14.34
C LEU A 118 -7.98 0.22 -14.20
N GLY A 119 -8.82 -0.49 -14.97
CA GLY A 119 -8.82 -1.94 -14.99
C GLY A 119 -7.48 -2.46 -15.49
N ALA A 120 -7.02 -2.02 -16.66
CA ALA A 120 -5.70 -2.38 -17.19
C ALA A 120 -4.56 -2.08 -16.20
N ALA A 121 -4.60 -0.92 -15.54
CA ALA A 121 -3.64 -0.53 -14.52
C ALA A 121 -3.62 -1.47 -13.29
N VAL A 122 -4.78 -1.93 -12.82
CA VAL A 122 -4.84 -2.90 -11.71
C VAL A 122 -4.24 -4.25 -12.09
N ARG A 123 -4.36 -4.68 -13.35
CA ARG A 123 -3.66 -5.89 -13.83
C ARG A 123 -2.15 -5.74 -13.76
N GLU A 124 -1.62 -4.61 -14.23
CA GLU A 124 -0.18 -4.31 -14.21
C GLU A 124 0.40 -4.22 -12.78
N VAL A 125 -0.42 -3.82 -11.80
CA VAL A 125 -0.02 -3.77 -10.38
C VAL A 125 -0.09 -5.13 -9.69
N LEU A 126 -0.92 -6.06 -10.18
CA LEU A 126 -1.06 -7.40 -9.61
C LEU A 126 -0.10 -8.44 -10.22
N GLU A 127 0.53 -8.13 -11.37
CA GLU A 127 1.52 -8.96 -12.08
C GLU A 127 2.97 -8.61 -11.68
#